data_AF-A0A6A0HMM3-F1
#
_entry.id   AF-A0A6A0HMM3-F1
#
_cell.length_a   1.000
_cell.length_b   1.000
_cell.length_c   1.000
_cell.angle_alpha   90.00
_cell.angle_beta   90.00
_cell.angle_gamma   90.00
#
_symmetry.space_group_name_H-M   'P 1'
#
loop_
_entity.id
_entity.type
_entity.pdbx_description
1 polymer ?
#
loop_
_entity_poly.entity_id
_entity_poly.type
_entity_poly.pdbx_seq_one_letter_code
_entity_poly.pdbx_strand_id
1 'polypeptide(L)'
;MNLNGILAASKDFYRAHKLEAWAKALPQSIKLNKEAEAALGRAEKLGLTQVLVFPDFRTQMTSITTVIAETALAPVPGIPVDPRFAKTYISDNWAKEPTGRVYQTSNGLVSREQGPYLLFYNLQLLPKQTVGKKGNQIAKLFKDENWDGFTSPELLIAQRFWREHATAQNVVLSSKELGKFYWVWVVDSGDKENCCAAFYGLQGVGMYGCKIGSANKQRGANVTIVIPLS
;
A
#
# COMPACT_ATOMS: atom_id res chain seq x y z
N MET A 1 15.91 -6.53 -13.78
CA MET A 1 15.26 -6.77 -12.48
C MET A 1 15.04 -8.28 -12.29
N ASN A 2 15.35 -8.86 -11.13
CA ASN A 2 15.19 -10.31 -10.88
C ASN A 2 13.77 -10.64 -10.34
N LEU A 3 12.81 -10.84 -11.24
CA LEU A 3 11.39 -11.07 -10.88
C LEU A 3 11.16 -12.33 -10.03
N ASN A 4 11.87 -13.42 -10.31
CA ASN A 4 11.74 -14.64 -9.52
C ASN A 4 12.37 -14.49 -8.13
N GLY A 5 13.43 -13.69 -7.99
CA GLY A 5 13.96 -13.30 -6.68
C GLY A 5 12.96 -12.47 -5.87
N ILE A 6 12.25 -11.54 -6.52
CA ILE A 6 11.18 -10.73 -5.89
C ILE A 6 10.01 -11.62 -5.45
N LEU A 7 9.61 -12.59 -6.28
CA LEU A 7 8.58 -13.57 -5.93
C LEU A 7 8.99 -14.41 -4.70
N ALA A 8 10.23 -14.91 -4.68
CA ALA A 8 10.75 -15.66 -3.53
C ALA A 8 10.73 -14.82 -2.25
N ALA A 9 11.27 -13.59 -2.31
CA ALA A 9 11.27 -12.67 -1.18
C ALA A 9 9.85 -12.34 -0.69
N SER A 10 8.89 -12.17 -1.61
CA SER A 10 7.48 -11.93 -1.27
C SER A 10 6.87 -13.14 -0.55
N LYS A 11 7.10 -14.36 -1.05
CA LYS A 11 6.64 -15.60 -0.40
C LYS A 11 7.24 -15.75 1.00
N ASP A 12 8.54 -15.54 1.15
CA ASP A 12 9.23 -15.71 2.43
C ASP A 12 8.75 -14.70 3.46
N PHE A 13 8.55 -13.44 3.05
CA PHE A 13 7.94 -12.42 3.90
C PHE A 13 6.54 -12.84 4.38
N TYR A 14 5.68 -13.30 3.47
CA TYR A 14 4.32 -13.73 3.84
C TYR A 14 4.32 -14.92 4.80
N ARG A 15 5.21 -15.89 4.62
CA ARG A 15 5.36 -17.02 5.56
C ARG A 15 5.81 -16.54 6.93
N ALA A 16 6.81 -15.65 6.98
CA ALA A 16 7.35 -15.10 8.22
C ALA A 16 6.30 -14.31 9.03
N HIS A 17 5.26 -13.80 8.36
CA HIS A 17 4.22 -12.95 8.96
C HIS A 17 2.86 -13.65 9.07
N LYS A 18 2.85 -14.99 9.12
CA LYS A 18 1.63 -15.81 9.27
C LYS A 18 0.58 -15.58 8.18
N LEU A 19 1.00 -15.12 7.00
CA LEU A 19 0.18 -14.94 5.79
C LEU A 19 0.40 -16.12 4.81
N GLU A 20 0.41 -17.35 5.33
CA GLU A 20 0.67 -18.57 4.55
C GLU A 20 -0.26 -18.71 3.33
N ALA A 21 -1.53 -18.32 3.49
CA ALA A 21 -2.51 -18.33 2.41
C ALA A 21 -2.11 -17.40 1.25
N TRP A 22 -1.47 -16.26 1.55
CA TRP A 22 -0.98 -15.35 0.51
C TRP A 22 0.20 -15.96 -0.23
N ALA A 23 1.18 -16.52 0.49
CA ALA A 23 2.34 -17.18 -0.12
C ALA A 23 1.92 -18.32 -1.08
N LYS A 24 0.89 -19.08 -0.71
CA LYS A 24 0.32 -20.18 -1.51
C LYS A 24 -0.48 -19.70 -2.73
N ALA A 25 -1.10 -18.53 -2.65
CA ALA A 25 -1.86 -17.94 -3.75
C ALA A 25 -0.95 -17.33 -4.85
N LEU A 26 0.34 -17.12 -4.57
CA LEU A 26 1.28 -16.60 -5.56
C LEU A 26 1.70 -17.67 -6.59
N PRO A 27 2.02 -17.28 -7.84
CA PRO A 27 2.44 -18.23 -8.87
C PRO A 27 3.78 -18.90 -8.53
N GLN A 28 4.14 -19.96 -9.26
CA GLN A 28 5.43 -20.65 -9.09
C GLN A 28 6.59 -19.88 -9.74
N SER A 29 6.33 -19.18 -10.83
CA SER A 29 7.29 -18.36 -11.56
C SER A 29 6.60 -17.17 -12.19
N ILE A 30 7.30 -16.05 -12.36
CA ILE A 30 6.78 -14.89 -13.06
C ILE A 30 7.15 -14.94 -14.54
N LYS A 31 6.15 -14.80 -15.41
CA LYS A 31 6.32 -14.57 -16.85
C LYS A 31 5.49 -13.34 -17.22
N LEU A 32 6.12 -12.38 -17.89
CA LEU A 32 5.42 -11.17 -18.34
C LEU A 32 4.96 -11.37 -19.77
N ASN A 33 3.70 -11.00 -20.06
CA ASN A 33 3.23 -10.82 -21.42
C ASN A 33 3.61 -9.41 -21.92
N LYS A 34 3.34 -9.10 -23.20
CA LYS A 34 3.69 -7.80 -23.80
C LYS A 34 3.08 -6.60 -23.08
N GLU A 35 1.85 -6.74 -22.58
CA GLU A 35 1.16 -5.68 -21.84
C GLU A 35 1.84 -5.43 -20.48
N ALA A 36 2.24 -6.51 -19.80
CA ALA A 36 2.97 -6.46 -18.55
C ALA A 36 4.39 -5.89 -18.72
N GLU A 37 5.07 -6.18 -19.83
CA GLU A 37 6.35 -5.55 -20.20
C GLU A 37 6.20 -4.04 -20.43
N ALA A 38 5.14 -3.61 -21.11
CA ALA A 38 4.86 -2.19 -21.30
C ALA A 38 4.57 -1.48 -19.97
N ALA A 39 3.83 -2.13 -19.06
CA ALA A 39 3.57 -1.61 -17.72
C ALA A 39 4.85 -1.53 -16.86
N LEU A 40 5.77 -2.49 -17.01
CA LEU A 40 7.09 -2.44 -16.36
C LEU A 40 7.88 -1.21 -16.82
N GLY A 41 7.92 -0.94 -18.13
CA GLY A 41 8.57 0.26 -18.65
C GLY A 41 7.94 1.56 -18.14
N ARG A 42 6.64 1.59 -17.83
CA ARG A 42 5.99 2.74 -17.17
C ARG A 42 6.45 2.90 -15.72
N ALA A 43 6.52 1.81 -14.96
CA ALA A 43 7.01 1.84 -13.58
C ALA A 43 8.46 2.36 -13.50
N GLU A 44 9.33 1.93 -14.43
CA GLU A 44 10.70 2.41 -14.53
C GLU A 44 10.80 3.90 -14.87
N LYS A 45 9.98 4.39 -15.81
CA LYS A 45 9.91 5.83 -16.16
C LYS A 45 9.45 6.70 -14.99
N LEU A 46 8.57 6.18 -14.13
CA LEU A 46 8.12 6.84 -12.91
C LEU A 46 9.16 6.75 -11.78
N GLY A 47 10.27 6.04 -11.99
CA GLY A 47 11.32 5.85 -10.99
C GLY A 47 10.87 5.00 -9.81
N LEU A 48 9.90 4.10 -9.99
CA LEU A 48 9.46 3.19 -8.93
C LEU A 48 10.51 2.10 -8.73
N THR A 49 11.06 2.02 -7.52
CA THR A 49 12.23 1.17 -7.23
C THR A 49 11.90 -0.06 -6.40
N GLN A 50 10.77 -0.04 -5.69
CA GLN A 50 10.34 -1.13 -4.82
C GLN A 50 9.26 -1.94 -5.51
N VAL A 51 9.28 -3.26 -5.29
CA VAL A 51 8.33 -4.18 -5.90
C VAL A 51 8.09 -5.37 -5.00
N LEU A 52 6.82 -5.77 -4.90
CA LEU A 52 6.37 -6.99 -4.23
C LEU A 52 5.32 -7.69 -5.09
N VAL A 53 5.18 -9.00 -4.91
CA VAL A 53 4.13 -9.80 -5.56
C VAL A 53 3.00 -10.02 -4.57
N PHE A 54 1.81 -9.54 -4.91
CA PHE A 54 0.62 -9.70 -4.09
C PHE A 54 -0.31 -10.77 -4.66
N PRO A 55 -1.08 -11.49 -3.83
CA PRO A 55 -2.20 -12.29 -4.31
C PRO A 55 -3.34 -11.38 -4.79
N ASP A 56 -4.38 -11.97 -5.37
CA ASP A 56 -5.57 -11.21 -5.75
C ASP A 56 -6.18 -10.49 -4.54
N PHE A 57 -6.87 -9.37 -4.80
CA PHE A 57 -7.40 -8.51 -3.77
C PHE A 57 -8.38 -9.21 -2.82
N ARG A 58 -9.17 -10.17 -3.30
CA ARG A 58 -10.14 -10.91 -2.46
C ARG A 58 -9.42 -11.80 -1.45
N THR A 59 -8.34 -12.46 -1.86
CA THR A 59 -7.45 -13.20 -0.96
C THR A 59 -6.85 -12.28 0.11
N GLN A 60 -6.48 -11.06 -0.27
CA GLN A 60 -5.95 -10.09 0.68
C GLN A 60 -6.98 -9.72 1.76
N MET A 61 -8.18 -9.37 1.35
CA MET A 61 -9.24 -8.92 2.26
C MET A 61 -9.73 -10.04 3.19
N THR A 62 -9.73 -11.29 2.73
CA THR A 62 -10.08 -12.44 3.58
C THR A 62 -9.15 -12.58 4.79
N SER A 63 -7.89 -12.13 4.64
CA SER A 63 -6.88 -12.18 5.70
C SER A 63 -6.60 -10.82 6.36
N ILE A 64 -7.45 -9.80 6.13
CA ILE A 64 -7.15 -8.43 6.54
C ILE A 64 -6.89 -8.29 8.05
N THR A 65 -7.60 -9.04 8.89
CA THR A 65 -7.36 -9.06 10.34
C THR A 65 -5.97 -9.56 10.69
N THR A 66 -5.49 -10.59 9.98
CA THR A 66 -4.13 -11.14 10.17
C THR A 66 -3.08 -10.17 9.64
N VAL A 67 -3.32 -9.56 8.47
CA VAL A 67 -2.44 -8.52 7.92
C VAL A 67 -2.25 -7.42 8.96
N ILE A 68 -3.33 -6.88 9.51
CA ILE A 68 -3.31 -5.85 10.55
C ILE A 68 -2.47 -6.30 11.75
N ALA A 69 -2.77 -7.48 12.28
CA ALA A 69 -2.11 -7.99 13.48
C ALA A 69 -0.60 -8.14 13.28
N GLU A 70 -0.18 -8.71 12.16
CA GLU A 70 1.22 -9.10 11.92
C GLU A 70 2.05 -7.98 11.28
N THR A 71 1.42 -7.00 10.61
CA THR A 71 2.16 -5.90 9.97
C THR A 71 2.11 -4.61 10.78
N ALA A 72 0.92 -4.22 11.26
CA ALA A 72 0.69 -2.93 11.87
C ALA A 72 0.82 -2.94 13.38
N LEU A 73 0.50 -4.06 14.04
CA LEU A 73 0.47 -4.17 15.50
C LEU A 73 1.65 -4.97 16.08
N ALA A 74 2.14 -5.98 15.35
CA ALA A 74 3.27 -6.77 15.80
C ALA A 74 4.55 -5.92 15.91
N PRO A 75 5.38 -6.14 16.94
CA PRO A 75 6.67 -5.46 17.03
C PRO A 75 7.54 -5.77 15.82
N VAL A 76 8.36 -4.80 15.41
CA VAL A 76 9.39 -5.00 14.38
C VAL A 76 10.70 -5.36 15.11
N PRO A 77 11.30 -6.53 14.83
CA PRO A 77 12.56 -6.92 15.46
C PRO A 77 13.64 -5.84 15.31
N GLY A 78 14.35 -5.53 16.40
CA GLY A 78 15.41 -4.52 16.41
C GLY A 78 14.94 -3.06 16.40
N ILE A 79 13.63 -2.79 16.34
CA ILE A 79 13.06 -1.45 16.47
C ILE A 79 12.33 -1.33 17.82
N PRO A 80 12.75 -0.42 18.73
CA PRO A 80 12.06 -0.19 19.99
C PRO A 80 10.57 0.16 19.78
N VAL A 81 9.71 -0.35 20.66
CA VAL A 81 8.27 -0.05 20.66
C VAL A 81 8.07 1.36 21.23
N ASP A 82 7.64 2.33 20.41
CA ASP A 82 7.22 3.65 20.90
C ASP A 82 5.74 3.61 21.33
N PRO A 83 5.42 3.88 22.62
CA PRO A 83 4.06 3.77 23.16
C PRO A 83 3.01 4.64 22.44
N ARG A 84 3.42 5.70 21.74
CA ARG A 84 2.51 6.59 20.99
C ARG A 84 2.01 5.95 19.68
N PHE A 85 2.72 4.94 19.18
CA PHE A 85 2.43 4.22 17.93
C PHE A 85 2.09 2.75 18.18
N ALA A 86 2.14 2.30 19.43
CA ALA A 86 1.78 0.93 19.85
C ALA A 86 0.29 0.58 19.58
N LYS A 87 -0.55 1.58 19.33
CA LYS A 87 -1.94 1.38 18.90
C LYS A 87 -2.10 1.90 17.47
N THR A 88 -1.94 1.03 16.48
CA THR A 88 -2.51 1.27 15.16
C THR A 88 -4.03 1.33 15.36
N TYR A 89 -4.61 2.54 15.30
CA TYR A 89 -6.04 2.73 15.46
C TYR A 89 -6.74 2.37 14.16
N ILE A 90 -7.05 1.09 14.01
CA ILE A 90 -7.91 0.64 12.94
C ILE A 90 -9.32 0.80 13.45
N SER A 91 -10.06 1.74 12.85
CA SER A 91 -11.46 2.02 13.20
C SER A 91 -12.22 0.69 13.36
N ASP A 92 -12.95 0.53 14.46
CA ASP A 92 -13.68 -0.71 14.82
C ASP A 92 -14.69 -1.19 13.76
N ASN A 93 -14.91 -0.40 12.71
CA ASN A 93 -15.77 -0.70 11.56
C ASN A 93 -15.07 -1.46 10.40
N TRP A 94 -13.84 -1.96 10.57
CA TRP A 94 -13.16 -2.79 9.57
C TRP A 94 -13.68 -4.24 9.64
N ALA A 95 -14.93 -4.47 9.23
CA ALA A 95 -15.57 -5.77 9.30
C ALA A 95 -15.43 -6.57 7.99
N LYS A 96 -14.99 -7.84 8.17
CA LYS A 96 -14.86 -9.06 7.35
C LYS A 96 -15.63 -9.28 6.01
N GLU A 97 -16.41 -8.34 5.51
CA GLU A 97 -17.21 -8.51 4.30
C GLU A 97 -16.70 -7.59 3.16
N PRO A 98 -16.71 -8.03 1.88
CA PRO A 98 -16.28 -7.24 0.72
C PRO A 98 -17.02 -5.91 0.50
N THR A 99 -17.98 -5.54 1.35
CA THR A 99 -18.85 -4.37 1.18
C THR A 99 -18.95 -3.46 2.43
N GLY A 100 -18.16 -3.68 3.48
CA GLY A 100 -18.41 -3.08 4.80
C GLY A 100 -17.38 -2.08 5.32
N ARG A 101 -17.30 -0.89 4.70
CA ARG A 101 -16.62 0.35 5.17
C ARG A 101 -15.11 0.53 4.95
N VAL A 102 -14.65 -0.01 3.83
CA VAL A 102 -13.56 0.55 3.01
C VAL A 102 -14.18 0.66 1.61
N TYR A 103 -14.49 1.87 1.19
CA TYR A 103 -15.39 2.10 0.06
C TYR A 103 -14.58 2.32 -1.21
N GLN A 104 -14.77 1.35 -2.08
CA GLN A 104 -14.11 1.17 -3.35
C GLN A 104 -14.93 1.85 -4.44
N THR A 105 -14.25 2.49 -5.38
CA THR A 105 -14.75 2.44 -6.75
C THR A 105 -14.18 1.17 -7.36
N SER A 106 -15.02 0.17 -7.69
CA SER A 106 -14.60 -1.01 -8.48
C SER A 106 -13.92 -0.62 -9.80
N ASN A 107 -14.20 0.59 -10.30
CA ASN A 107 -13.53 1.20 -11.45
C ASN A 107 -12.03 1.50 -11.23
N GLY A 108 -11.46 1.27 -10.05
CA GLY A 108 -10.06 1.57 -9.69
C GLY A 108 -9.24 0.39 -9.15
N LEU A 109 -9.83 -0.81 -9.01
CA LEU A 109 -9.11 -2.04 -8.63
C LEU A 109 -8.55 -2.78 -9.86
N VAL A 110 -8.52 -2.10 -11.02
CA VAL A 110 -8.22 -2.70 -12.32
C VAL A 110 -6.99 -3.60 -12.19
N SER A 111 -7.15 -4.85 -12.63
CA SER A 111 -6.16 -5.94 -12.59
C SER A 111 -5.85 -6.59 -11.23
N ARG A 112 -6.23 -6.02 -10.08
CA ARG A 112 -6.01 -6.64 -8.75
C ARG A 112 -6.97 -7.76 -8.42
N GLU A 113 -8.14 -7.78 -9.07
CA GLU A 113 -9.17 -8.81 -8.86
C GLU A 113 -8.99 -10.04 -9.77
N GLN A 114 -8.11 -9.93 -10.77
CA GLN A 114 -7.97 -10.94 -11.84
C GLN A 114 -7.03 -12.09 -11.45
N GLY A 115 -6.20 -11.89 -10.43
CA GLY A 115 -5.20 -12.85 -9.99
C GLY A 115 -4.05 -12.17 -9.24
N PRO A 116 -2.96 -12.90 -8.99
CA PRO A 116 -1.73 -12.33 -8.44
C PRO A 116 -1.17 -11.22 -9.33
N TYR A 117 -0.47 -10.27 -8.74
CA TYR A 117 0.08 -9.12 -9.47
C TYR A 117 1.39 -8.62 -8.85
N LEU A 118 2.21 -7.94 -9.66
CA LEU A 118 3.32 -7.13 -9.17
C LEU A 118 2.80 -5.74 -8.81
N LEU A 119 3.21 -5.24 -7.66
CA LEU A 119 2.98 -3.85 -7.26
C LEU A 119 4.32 -3.12 -7.23
N PHE A 120 4.48 -2.14 -8.11
CA PHE A 120 5.62 -1.21 -8.10
C PHE A 120 5.29 0.04 -7.29
N TYR A 121 6.21 0.48 -6.44
CA TYR A 121 5.97 1.60 -5.54
C TYR A 121 7.28 2.27 -5.06
N ASN A 122 7.11 3.41 -4.39
CA ASN A 122 8.11 4.03 -3.53
C ASN A 122 7.40 4.56 -2.27
N LEU A 123 7.97 4.33 -1.09
CA LEU A 123 7.39 4.83 0.17
C LEU A 123 7.98 6.16 0.64
N GLN A 124 9.16 6.54 0.13
CA GLN A 124 9.94 7.65 0.69
C GLN A 124 9.52 9.03 0.16
N LEU A 125 8.89 9.12 -1.02
CA LEU A 125 8.59 10.40 -1.66
C LEU A 125 7.20 10.39 -2.29
N LEU A 126 6.36 11.33 -1.85
CA LEU A 126 5.13 11.66 -2.55
C LEU A 126 5.48 12.43 -3.83
N PRO A 127 4.99 12.02 -5.01
CA PRO A 127 5.21 12.79 -6.22
C PRO A 127 4.71 14.22 -6.03
N LYS A 128 5.50 15.21 -6.47
CA LYS A 128 5.18 16.63 -6.27
C LYS A 128 3.79 16.99 -6.81
N GLN A 129 3.34 16.31 -7.87
CA GLN A 129 2.01 16.56 -8.44
C GLN A 129 0.88 16.09 -7.51
N THR A 130 1.10 15.18 -6.56
CA THR A 130 0.01 14.73 -5.67
C THR A 130 -0.11 15.58 -4.42
N VAL A 131 0.98 16.22 -3.98
CA VAL A 131 1.04 17.00 -2.74
C VAL A 131 0.09 18.20 -2.78
N GLY A 132 -0.71 18.36 -1.72
CA GLY A 132 -1.63 19.49 -1.56
C GLY A 132 -2.94 19.36 -2.36
N LYS A 133 -3.21 18.21 -2.97
CA LYS A 133 -4.45 17.95 -3.71
C LYS A 133 -5.53 17.35 -2.82
N LYS A 134 -6.79 17.63 -3.16
CA LYS A 134 -7.97 16.99 -2.56
C LYS A 134 -8.18 15.59 -3.16
N GLY A 135 -8.94 14.72 -2.49
CA GLY A 135 -9.18 13.35 -2.96
C GLY A 135 -9.72 13.26 -4.39
N ASN A 136 -10.69 14.10 -4.77
CA ASN A 136 -11.24 14.13 -6.12
C ASN A 136 -10.20 14.57 -7.19
N GLN A 137 -9.28 15.47 -6.83
CA GLN A 137 -8.20 15.92 -7.71
C GLN A 137 -7.13 14.84 -7.88
N ILE A 138 -6.86 14.07 -6.81
CA ILE A 138 -5.97 12.90 -6.85
C ILE A 138 -6.60 11.81 -7.74
N ALA A 139 -7.88 11.49 -7.55
CA ALA A 139 -8.58 10.50 -8.36
C ALA A 139 -8.57 10.86 -9.86
N LYS A 140 -8.82 12.13 -10.19
CA LYS A 140 -8.71 12.61 -11.57
C LYS A 140 -7.28 12.48 -12.11
N LEU A 141 -6.28 12.91 -11.34
CA LEU A 141 -4.88 12.81 -11.74
C LEU A 141 -4.47 11.36 -12.01
N PHE A 142 -4.87 10.43 -11.14
CA PHE A 142 -4.51 9.01 -11.28
C PHE A 142 -5.15 8.40 -12.51
N LYS A 143 -6.40 8.78 -12.82
CA LYS A 143 -7.06 8.39 -14.07
C LYS A 143 -6.34 8.96 -15.30
N ASP A 144 -6.02 10.25 -15.28
CA ASP A 144 -5.42 10.95 -16.43
C ASP A 144 -3.99 10.43 -16.71
N GLU A 145 -3.23 10.09 -15.66
CA GLU A 145 -1.84 9.60 -15.74
C GLU A 145 -1.73 8.07 -15.80
N ASN A 146 -2.86 7.35 -15.73
CA ASN A 146 -2.93 5.90 -15.66
C ASN A 146 -2.08 5.31 -14.51
N TRP A 147 -2.26 5.87 -13.32
CA TRP A 147 -1.67 5.44 -12.05
C TRP A 147 -2.70 4.72 -11.19
N ASP A 148 -2.21 3.79 -10.36
CA ASP A 148 -3.08 2.96 -9.52
C ASP A 148 -3.23 3.53 -8.11
N GLY A 149 -2.12 3.67 -7.38
CA GLY A 149 -2.09 3.98 -5.95
C GLY A 149 -2.23 2.75 -5.07
N PHE A 150 -1.98 2.91 -3.76
CA PHE A 150 -2.06 1.80 -2.81
C PHE A 150 -3.49 1.49 -2.38
N THR A 151 -3.78 0.20 -2.19
CA THR A 151 -4.85 -0.25 -1.29
C THR A 151 -4.34 -0.32 0.16
N SER A 152 -5.27 -0.46 1.11
CA SER A 152 -4.97 -0.57 2.54
C SER A 152 -4.06 -1.77 2.86
N PRO A 153 -4.39 -3.02 2.45
CA PRO A 153 -3.49 -4.16 2.68
C PRO A 153 -2.12 -3.99 2.01
N GLU A 154 -2.08 -3.47 0.78
CA GLU A 154 -0.81 -3.22 0.08
C GLU A 154 0.09 -2.25 0.85
N LEU A 155 -0.48 -1.17 1.37
CA LEU A 155 0.26 -0.14 2.09
C LEU A 155 0.86 -0.69 3.39
N LEU A 156 0.07 -1.45 4.15
CA LEU A 156 0.51 -2.06 5.41
C LEU A 156 1.67 -3.04 5.17
N ILE A 157 1.56 -3.86 4.13
CA ILE A 157 2.59 -4.84 3.75
C ILE A 157 3.86 -4.14 3.27
N ALA A 158 3.73 -3.18 2.35
CA ALA A 158 4.87 -2.42 1.81
C ALA A 158 5.66 -1.74 2.94
N GLN A 159 4.95 -1.14 3.91
CA GLN A 159 5.59 -0.48 5.05
C GLN A 159 6.29 -1.45 5.98
N ARG A 160 5.64 -2.57 6.31
CA ARG A 160 6.25 -3.59 7.15
C ARG A 160 7.50 -4.16 6.50
N PHE A 161 7.40 -4.54 5.23
CA PHE A 161 8.52 -5.03 4.43
C PHE A 161 9.67 -4.02 4.44
N TRP A 162 9.38 -2.75 4.15
CA TRP A 162 10.39 -1.70 4.15
C TRP A 162 11.02 -1.50 5.52
N ARG A 163 10.27 -1.52 6.63
CA ARG A 163 10.83 -1.35 7.99
C ARG A 163 11.80 -2.48 8.37
N GLU A 164 11.55 -3.70 7.91
CA GLU A 164 12.39 -4.85 8.20
C GLU A 164 13.65 -4.91 7.32
N HIS A 165 13.60 -4.31 6.13
CA HIS A 165 14.68 -4.41 5.13
C HIS A 165 15.42 -3.08 4.90
N ALA A 166 14.89 -1.96 5.39
CA ALA A 166 15.58 -0.68 5.39
C ALA A 166 16.63 -0.67 6.49
N THR A 167 17.89 -0.42 6.13
CA THR A 167 18.90 -0.02 7.10
C THR A 167 18.47 1.30 7.75
N ALA A 168 18.81 1.53 9.02
CA ALA A 168 18.38 2.71 9.79
C ALA A 168 18.68 4.08 9.11
N GLN A 169 19.59 4.10 8.13
CA GLN A 169 19.96 5.26 7.32
C GLN A 169 18.98 5.58 6.17
N ASN A 170 18.10 4.63 5.80
CA ASN A 170 17.12 4.81 4.74
C ASN A 170 15.81 5.46 5.23
N VAL A 171 15.68 5.76 6.53
CA VAL A 171 14.58 6.58 7.07
C VAL A 171 14.82 8.05 6.73
N VAL A 172 14.81 8.36 5.44
CA VAL A 172 14.93 9.73 4.92
C VAL A 172 13.53 10.21 4.53
N LEU A 173 12.71 10.45 5.54
CA LEU A 173 11.99 11.71 5.54
C LEU A 173 12.94 12.65 6.26
N SER A 174 13.54 13.61 5.55
CA SER A 174 14.52 14.49 6.18
C SER A 174 13.87 15.22 7.37
N SER A 175 14.58 15.32 8.50
CA SER A 175 14.12 15.91 9.76
C SER A 175 13.60 17.35 9.66
N LYS A 176 13.87 18.05 8.56
CA LYS A 176 13.30 19.37 8.25
C LYS A 176 11.87 19.31 7.71
N GLU A 177 11.43 18.18 7.15
CA GLU A 177 10.05 17.96 6.68
C GLU A 177 9.21 17.18 7.71
N LEU A 178 9.87 16.50 8.66
CA LEU A 178 9.26 15.70 9.73
C LEU A 178 8.44 16.49 10.76
N GLY A 179 8.49 17.83 10.73
CA GLY A 179 7.56 18.68 11.48
C GLY A 179 6.14 18.73 10.90
N LYS A 180 5.91 18.15 9.71
CA LYS A 180 4.61 18.14 9.04
C LYS A 180 4.13 16.69 8.90
N PHE A 181 3.04 16.38 9.59
CA PHE A 181 2.33 15.12 9.39
C PHE A 181 1.78 15.07 7.97
N TYR A 182 2.23 14.09 7.17
CA TYR A 182 1.68 13.88 5.84
C TYR A 182 0.66 12.75 5.89
N TRP A 183 -0.54 13.12 5.48
CA TRP A 183 -1.59 12.17 5.29
C TRP A 183 -1.65 11.79 3.83
N VAL A 184 -1.71 10.49 3.57
CA VAL A 184 -1.68 9.91 2.24
C VAL A 184 -3.03 9.27 1.97
N TRP A 185 -3.57 9.58 0.80
CA TRP A 185 -4.77 8.92 0.29
C TRP A 185 -4.49 7.46 -0.04
N VAL A 186 -5.40 6.58 0.39
CA VAL A 186 -5.41 5.17 0.02
C VAL A 186 -6.62 4.94 -0.90
N VAL A 187 -6.40 4.26 -2.01
CA VAL A 187 -7.32 4.21 -3.16
C VAL A 187 -8.59 3.46 -2.84
N ASP A 188 -8.53 2.50 -1.93
CA ASP A 188 -9.69 1.74 -1.48
C ASP A 188 -10.51 2.47 -0.41
N SER A 189 -10.14 3.70 -0.03
CA SER A 189 -10.63 4.28 1.21
C SER A 189 -11.58 5.48 1.11
N GLY A 190 -12.87 5.27 0.80
CA GLY A 190 -13.93 6.24 1.19
C GLY A 190 -15.26 6.22 0.44
N ASP A 191 -16.37 6.56 1.13
CA ASP A 191 -17.73 6.73 0.56
C ASP A 191 -18.13 8.21 0.47
N LYS A 192 -19.44 8.44 0.28
CA LYS A 192 -20.10 9.75 0.36
C LYS A 192 -20.03 10.39 1.76
N GLU A 193 -19.55 9.69 2.80
CA GLU A 193 -19.58 10.18 4.19
C GLU A 193 -18.25 10.05 4.97
N ASN A 194 -17.26 9.29 4.47
CA ASN A 194 -16.03 8.87 5.15
C ASN A 194 -14.89 8.61 4.14
N CYS A 195 -13.64 8.69 4.59
CA CYS A 195 -12.43 8.25 3.86
C CYS A 195 -11.40 7.67 4.84
N CYS A 196 -10.53 6.73 4.44
CA CYS A 196 -9.34 6.43 5.24
C CYS A 196 -8.21 7.35 4.77
N ALA A 197 -7.34 7.71 5.69
CA ALA A 197 -6.09 8.34 5.31
C ALA A 197 -5.00 7.69 6.15
N ALA A 198 -3.92 7.29 5.48
CA ALA A 198 -2.74 6.77 6.15
C ALA A 198 -1.89 7.95 6.60
N PHE A 199 -1.54 7.94 7.87
CA PHE A 199 -0.68 8.91 8.52
C PHE A 199 0.76 8.42 8.44
N TYR A 200 1.67 9.23 7.90
CA TYR A 200 3.10 8.96 7.93
C TYR A 200 3.76 9.78 9.04
N GLY A 201 4.43 9.10 9.98
CA GLY A 201 5.27 9.71 10.99
C GLY A 201 6.64 9.03 11.07
N LEU A 202 7.59 9.69 11.75
CA LEU A 202 8.96 9.24 12.03
C LEU A 202 9.07 7.80 12.60
N GLN A 203 8.00 7.28 13.18
CA GLN A 203 8.01 6.07 14.00
C GLN A 203 6.98 5.01 13.56
N GLY A 204 6.27 5.24 12.46
CA GLY A 204 5.32 4.27 11.91
C GLY A 204 4.17 4.91 11.14
N VAL A 205 3.26 4.06 10.67
CA VAL A 205 2.03 4.49 9.98
C VAL A 205 0.81 4.10 10.79
N GLY A 206 -0.07 5.07 11.00
CA GLY A 206 -1.42 4.83 11.50
C GLY A 206 -2.43 4.98 10.34
N MET A 207 -3.33 4.03 10.16
CA MET A 207 -4.43 4.18 9.20
C MET A 207 -5.68 4.65 9.94
N TYR A 208 -6.18 5.85 9.66
CA TYR A 208 -7.34 6.40 10.37
C TYR A 208 -8.53 6.56 9.44
N GLY A 209 -9.68 6.02 9.86
CA GLY A 209 -10.98 6.40 9.29
C GLY A 209 -11.30 7.86 9.67
N CYS A 210 -11.57 8.69 8.67
CA CYS A 210 -11.91 10.10 8.83
C CYS A 210 -13.31 10.38 8.22
N LYS A 211 -14.11 11.26 8.82
CA LYS A 211 -15.35 11.78 8.21
C LYS A 211 -15.02 12.51 6.89
N ILE A 212 -15.92 12.52 5.89
CA ILE A 212 -15.68 13.06 4.52
C ILE A 212 -15.26 14.54 4.48
N GLY A 213 -15.58 15.33 5.51
CA GLY A 213 -15.01 16.68 5.64
C GLY A 213 -13.46 16.68 5.62
N SER A 214 -12.85 15.55 5.97
CA SER A 214 -11.40 15.30 5.87
C SER A 214 -10.95 14.79 4.49
N ALA A 215 -11.84 14.25 3.66
CA ALA A 215 -11.55 13.89 2.27
C ALA A 215 -11.24 15.13 1.40
N ASN A 216 -11.81 16.28 1.79
CA ASN A 216 -11.55 17.58 1.18
C ASN A 216 -10.30 18.28 1.72
N LYS A 217 -9.60 17.70 2.71
CA LYS A 217 -8.31 18.23 3.17
C LYS A 217 -7.25 17.95 2.12
N GLN A 218 -6.42 18.97 1.87
CA GLN A 218 -5.30 18.86 0.96
C GLN A 218 -4.27 17.89 1.53
N ARG A 219 -3.94 16.87 0.74
CA ARG A 219 -3.09 15.73 1.10
C ARG A 219 -2.23 15.34 -0.10
N GLY A 220 -1.43 14.27 0.04
CA GLY A 220 -0.73 13.65 -1.07
C GLY A 220 -1.22 12.22 -1.32
N ALA A 221 -0.70 11.60 -2.37
CA ALA A 221 -0.90 10.18 -2.66
C ALA A 221 0.40 9.57 -3.14
N ASN A 222 0.68 8.34 -2.68
CA ASN A 222 1.73 7.53 -3.27
C ASN A 222 1.24 6.97 -4.60
N VAL A 223 2.12 7.03 -5.60
CA VAL A 223 1.86 6.43 -6.90
C VAL A 223 2.37 5.01 -6.89
N THR A 224 1.57 4.12 -7.47
CA THR A 224 1.94 2.73 -7.73
C THR A 224 1.57 2.38 -9.16
N ILE A 225 2.18 1.31 -9.65
CA ILE A 225 1.80 0.65 -10.91
C ILE A 225 1.53 -0.82 -10.59
N VAL A 226 0.35 -1.30 -10.99
CA VAL A 226 -0.03 -2.71 -10.91
C VAL A 226 0.19 -3.40 -12.23
N ILE A 227 0.83 -4.57 -12.17
CA ILE A 227 1.06 -5.42 -13.32
C ILE A 227 0.47 -6.80 -13.02
N PRO A 228 -0.69 -7.16 -13.61
CA PRO A 228 -1.27 -8.49 -13.42
C PRO A 228 -0.32 -9.58 -13.91
N LEU A 229 -0.31 -10.69 -13.18
CA LEU A 229 0.42 -11.90 -13.55
C LEU A 229 -0.56 -12.92 -14.13
N SER A 230 -0.16 -13.53 -15.25
CA SER A 230 -0.87 -14.62 -15.92
C SER A 230 -0.41 -15.99 -15.43
#